data_AF-A0A5B9MEB2-F1
#
_entry.id   AF-A0A5B9MEB2-F1
#
_cell.length_a   1.000
_cell.length_b   1.000
_cell.length_c   1.000
_cell.angle_alpha   90.00
_cell.angle_beta   90.00
_cell.angle_gamma   90.00
#
_symmetry.space_group_name_H-M   'P 1'
#
loop_
_entity.id
_entity.type
_entity.pdbx_description
1 polymer ?
#
loop_
_entity_poly.entity_id
_entity_poly.type
_entity_poly.pdbx_seq_one_letter_code
_entity_poly.pdbx_strand_id
1 'polypeptide(L)'
;MPAILASMVLLGILGFLTCGVMTWLIFDKQDELALRSMRGSFIPAVEQSLLAPEEKAATVKLLDEFADQLERGRLEGWQASGVMQRLTRLPVLQWGQLRRVELFVDEHPVDFSADDSVQFDRLRRGVERNKITTIDFVHILTPVLQSDSDSEQAALAEPLDIPAVAEVVARARTSADRAEVDAKPNDDVGIDTLVRRQIEAGIQKGTY
;
A
#
# COMPACT_ATOMS: atom_id res chain seq x y z
N MET A 1 48.32 4.77 31.39
CA MET A 1 47.88 5.45 30.15
C MET A 1 47.70 4.48 28.98
N PRO A 2 48.67 3.63 28.57
CA PRO A 2 48.53 2.75 27.39
C PRO A 2 47.47 1.65 27.56
N ALA A 3 47.40 1.05 28.75
CA ALA A 3 46.45 -0.03 29.05
C ALA A 3 44.98 0.43 29.02
N ILE A 4 44.69 1.67 29.44
CA ILE A 4 43.33 2.23 29.44
C ILE A 4 42.88 2.50 28.00
N LEU A 5 43.79 3.02 27.16
CA LEU A 5 43.57 3.20 25.73
C LEU A 5 43.33 1.86 25.02
N ALA A 6 44.13 0.83 25.31
CA ALA A 6 43.94 -0.50 24.76
C ALA A 6 42.58 -1.12 25.17
N SER A 7 42.18 -0.96 26.43
CA SER A 7 40.87 -1.42 26.92
C SER A 7 39.70 -0.70 26.26
N MET A 8 39.80 0.62 26.04
CA MET A 8 38.77 1.38 25.32
C MET A 8 38.64 0.95 23.86
N VAL A 9 39.77 0.69 23.19
CA VAL A 9 39.75 0.21 21.80
C VAL A 9 39.13 -1.19 21.71
N LEU A 10 39.47 -2.09 22.64
CA LEU A 10 38.88 -3.43 22.71
C LEU A 10 37.37 -3.39 22.97
N LEU A 11 36.90 -2.53 23.87
CA LEU A 11 35.47 -2.32 24.11
C LEU A 11 34.75 -1.73 22.88
N GLY A 12 35.39 -0.81 22.16
CA GLY A 12 34.85 -0.26 20.91
C GLY A 12 34.71 -1.32 19.81
N ILE A 13 35.72 -2.18 19.64
CA ILE A 13 35.67 -3.32 18.70
C ILE A 13 34.57 -4.30 19.11
N LEU A 14 34.47 -4.62 20.39
CA LEU A 14 33.42 -5.51 20.92
C LEU A 14 32.03 -4.94 20.65
N GLY A 15 31.83 -3.63 20.87
CA GLY A 15 30.58 -2.93 20.57
C GLY A 15 30.22 -2.94 19.08
N PHE A 16 31.22 -2.83 18.19
CA PHE A 16 30.99 -2.90 16.75
C PHE A 16 30.60 -4.31 16.30
N LEU A 17 31.25 -5.34 16.86
CA LEU A 17 30.91 -6.74 16.59
C LEU A 17 29.51 -7.10 17.09
N THR A 18 29.13 -6.68 18.29
CA THR A 18 27.78 -6.94 18.82
C THR A 18 26.70 -6.23 18.02
N CYS A 19 26.96 -4.99 17.56
CA CYS A 19 26.07 -4.28 16.65
C CYS A 19 25.91 -5.06 15.33
N GLY A 20 27.02 -5.50 14.72
CA GLY A 20 26.99 -6.31 13.51
C GLY A 20 26.21 -7.62 13.65
N VAL A 21 26.38 -8.33 14.77
CA VAL A 21 25.63 -9.58 15.06
C VAL A 21 24.14 -9.29 15.28
N MET A 22 23.78 -8.24 16.01
CA MET A 22 22.39 -7.83 16.20
C MET A 22 21.73 -7.45 14.87
N THR A 23 22.43 -6.68 14.04
CA THR A 23 21.97 -6.32 12.70
C THR A 23 21.77 -7.58 11.84
N TRP A 24 22.74 -8.50 11.84
CA TRP A 24 22.63 -9.76 11.11
C TRP A 24 21.42 -10.61 11.59
N LEU A 25 21.22 -10.74 12.90
CA LEU A 25 20.07 -11.46 13.46
C LEU A 25 18.72 -10.81 13.13
N ILE A 26 18.67 -9.48 12.99
CA ILE A 26 17.46 -8.77 12.55
C ILE A 26 17.20 -9.05 11.07
N PHE A 27 18.23 -8.99 10.23
CA PHE A 27 18.11 -9.24 8.79
C PHE A 27 17.76 -10.71 8.47
N ASP A 28 18.29 -11.66 9.23
CA ASP A 28 17.98 -13.09 9.09
C ASP A 28 16.49 -13.42 9.31
N LYS A 29 15.79 -12.61 10.12
CA LYS A 29 14.35 -12.79 10.41
C LYS A 29 13.40 -11.98 9.55
N GLN A 30 13.91 -11.18 8.60
CA GLN A 30 13.04 -10.33 7.78
C GLN A 30 12.09 -11.14 6.91
N ASP A 31 12.53 -12.28 6.39
CA ASP A 31 11.72 -13.12 5.51
C ASP A 31 10.58 -13.79 6.28
N GLU A 32 10.84 -14.24 7.52
CA GLU A 32 9.83 -14.82 8.41
C GLU A 32 8.77 -13.77 8.80
N LEU A 33 9.18 -12.54 9.12
CA LEU A 33 8.27 -11.44 9.44
C LEU A 33 7.45 -11.01 8.22
N ALA A 34 8.08 -10.90 7.05
CA ALA A 34 7.40 -10.58 5.79
C ALA A 34 6.37 -11.66 5.44
N LEU A 35 6.75 -12.94 5.53
CA LEU A 35 5.85 -14.07 5.30
C LEU A 35 4.67 -14.06 6.28
N ARG A 36 4.93 -13.86 7.57
CA ARG A 36 3.89 -13.78 8.60
C ARG A 36 2.94 -12.60 8.34
N SER A 37 3.47 -11.44 7.96
CA SER A 37 2.63 -10.29 7.61
C SER A 37 1.81 -10.57 6.36
N MET A 38 2.40 -11.20 5.35
CA MET A 38 1.72 -11.49 4.10
C MET A 38 0.57 -12.48 4.28
N ARG A 39 0.86 -13.67 4.83
CA ARG A 39 -0.16 -14.72 5.04
C ARG A 39 -1.11 -14.41 6.19
N GLY A 40 -0.62 -13.75 7.23
CA GLY A 40 -1.37 -13.55 8.47
C GLY A 40 -2.28 -12.32 8.48
N SER A 41 -1.97 -11.28 7.70
CA SER A 41 -2.77 -10.05 7.70
C SER A 41 -3.09 -9.51 6.32
N PHE A 42 -2.10 -9.38 5.42
CA PHE A 42 -2.31 -8.66 4.16
C PHE A 42 -3.18 -9.43 3.16
N ILE A 43 -2.91 -10.72 2.92
CA ILE A 43 -3.74 -11.55 2.02
C ILE A 43 -5.19 -11.64 2.55
N PRO A 44 -5.43 -12.00 3.83
CA PRO A 44 -6.80 -12.01 4.37
C PRO A 44 -7.52 -10.67 4.25
N ALA A 45 -6.82 -9.54 4.45
CA ALA A 45 -7.39 -8.22 4.27
C ALA A 45 -7.82 -7.95 2.81
N VAL A 46 -7.02 -8.39 1.84
CA VAL A 46 -7.37 -8.28 0.41
C VAL A 46 -8.57 -9.19 0.07
N GLU A 47 -8.62 -10.40 0.62
CA GLU A 47 -9.76 -11.30 0.44
C GLU A 47 -11.08 -10.70 0.97
N GLN A 48 -11.01 -10.01 2.10
CA GLN A 48 -12.16 -9.35 2.73
C GLN A 48 -12.48 -7.96 2.13
N SER A 49 -11.59 -7.42 1.29
CA SER A 49 -11.75 -6.08 0.70
C SER A 49 -12.94 -5.97 -0.26
N LEU A 50 -13.29 -4.74 -0.64
CA LEU A 50 -14.33 -4.42 -1.62
C LEU A 50 -13.86 -4.51 -3.08
N LEU A 51 -12.72 -5.14 -3.36
CA LEU A 51 -12.24 -5.36 -4.72
C LEU A 51 -13.23 -6.20 -5.53
N ALA A 52 -13.31 -5.93 -6.84
CA ALA A 52 -14.06 -6.76 -7.77
C ALA A 52 -13.55 -8.22 -7.72
N PRO A 53 -14.43 -9.24 -7.87
CA PRO A 53 -14.04 -10.63 -7.68
C PRO A 53 -12.83 -11.08 -8.52
N GLU A 54 -12.76 -10.63 -9.78
CA GLU A 54 -11.66 -10.95 -10.69
C GLU A 54 -10.34 -10.28 -10.27
N GLU A 55 -10.36 -8.97 -9.98
CA GLU A 55 -9.18 -8.23 -9.50
C GLU A 55 -8.69 -8.76 -8.15
N LYS A 56 -9.63 -9.11 -7.25
CA LYS A 56 -9.34 -9.70 -5.96
C LYS A 56 -8.62 -11.04 -6.13
N ALA A 57 -9.15 -11.95 -6.94
CA ALA A 57 -8.54 -13.25 -7.19
C ALA A 57 -7.15 -13.11 -7.83
N ALA A 58 -7.00 -12.20 -8.81
CA ALA A 58 -5.71 -11.92 -9.44
C ALA A 58 -4.69 -11.36 -8.44
N THR A 59 -5.11 -10.42 -7.59
CA THR A 59 -4.24 -9.80 -6.57
C THR A 59 -3.83 -10.81 -5.50
N VAL A 60 -4.77 -11.58 -4.94
CA VAL A 60 -4.48 -12.63 -3.96
C VAL A 60 -3.48 -13.64 -4.52
N LYS A 61 -3.70 -14.11 -5.76
CA LYS A 61 -2.77 -15.02 -6.42
C LYS A 61 -1.34 -14.47 -6.50
N LEU A 62 -1.17 -13.19 -6.86
CA LEU A 62 0.15 -12.56 -6.91
C LEU A 62 0.82 -12.49 -5.53
N LEU A 63 0.04 -12.19 -4.50
CA LEU A 63 0.52 -12.12 -3.13
C LEU A 63 0.89 -13.50 -2.58
N ASP A 64 0.11 -14.54 -2.90
CA ASP A 64 0.41 -15.93 -2.58
C ASP A 64 1.67 -16.41 -3.30
N GLU A 65 1.83 -16.10 -4.59
CA GLU A 65 3.04 -16.45 -5.36
C GLU A 65 4.29 -15.78 -4.77
N PHE A 66 4.17 -14.56 -4.25
CA PHE A 66 5.25 -13.89 -3.53
C PHE A 66 5.53 -14.54 -2.17
N ALA A 67 4.49 -14.84 -1.38
CA ALA A 67 4.62 -15.51 -0.09
C ALA A 67 5.27 -16.91 -0.23
N ASP A 68 4.88 -17.67 -1.26
CA ASP A 68 5.48 -18.96 -1.60
C ASP A 68 6.96 -18.85 -1.94
N GLN A 69 7.38 -17.75 -2.59
CA GLN A 69 8.80 -17.52 -2.89
C GLN A 69 9.62 -17.19 -1.63
N LEU A 70 9.04 -16.42 -0.70
CA LEU A 70 9.65 -16.17 0.61
C LEU A 70 9.79 -17.46 1.41
N GLU A 71 8.73 -18.25 1.50
CA GLU A 71 8.71 -19.51 2.27
C GLU A 71 9.72 -20.54 1.73
N ARG A 72 9.95 -20.56 0.41
CA ARG A 72 10.95 -21.42 -0.24
C ARG A 72 12.38 -20.88 -0.19
N GLY A 73 12.62 -19.73 0.47
CA GLY A 73 13.93 -19.09 0.53
C GLY A 73 14.48 -18.68 -0.83
N ARG A 74 13.60 -18.33 -1.78
CA ARG A 74 13.98 -17.95 -3.16
C ARG A 74 14.26 -16.46 -3.32
N LEU A 75 14.00 -15.68 -2.27
CA LEU A 75 14.20 -14.25 -2.23
C LEU A 75 15.16 -13.92 -1.10
N GLU A 76 16.02 -12.94 -1.32
CA GLU A 76 16.89 -12.38 -0.29
C GLU A 76 16.15 -11.34 0.56
N GLY A 77 16.56 -11.13 1.81
CA GLY A 77 15.87 -10.22 2.74
C GLY A 77 15.69 -8.78 2.25
N TRP A 78 16.62 -8.27 1.44
CA TRP A 78 16.48 -6.94 0.83
C TRP A 78 15.39 -6.91 -0.26
N GLN A 79 15.17 -8.02 -0.97
CA GLN A 79 14.09 -8.17 -1.96
C GLN A 79 12.74 -8.24 -1.24
N ALA A 80 12.65 -9.05 -0.18
CA ALA A 80 11.46 -9.15 0.67
C ALA A 80 11.07 -7.78 1.23
N SER A 81 12.03 -7.07 1.82
CA SER A 81 11.84 -5.72 2.36
C SER A 81 11.44 -4.71 1.28
N GLY A 82 12.06 -4.77 0.10
CA GLY A 82 11.73 -3.91 -1.04
C GLY A 82 10.28 -4.08 -1.50
N VAL A 83 9.82 -5.32 -1.62
CA VAL A 83 8.42 -5.62 -1.97
C VAL A 83 7.46 -5.12 -0.87
N MET A 84 7.72 -5.45 0.39
CA MET A 84 6.85 -5.05 1.50
C MET A 84 6.71 -3.53 1.62
N GLN A 85 7.79 -2.77 1.46
CA GLN A 85 7.75 -1.30 1.49
C GLN A 85 6.93 -0.72 0.33
N ARG A 86 6.98 -1.34 -0.84
CA ARG A 86 6.18 -0.91 -2.00
C ARG A 86 4.71 -1.26 -1.83
N LEU A 87 4.40 -2.48 -1.38
CA LEU A 87 3.03 -2.94 -1.14
C LEU A 87 2.32 -2.11 -0.08
N THR A 88 3.00 -1.77 1.02
CA THR A 88 2.43 -0.92 2.09
C THR A 88 2.07 0.49 1.63
N ARG A 89 2.72 1.00 0.58
CA ARG A 89 2.40 2.30 -0.04
C ARG A 89 1.30 2.24 -1.09
N LEU A 90 0.93 1.04 -1.56
CA LEU A 90 -0.17 0.85 -2.49
C LEU A 90 -1.52 0.82 -1.74
N PRO A 91 -2.52 1.61 -2.18
CA PRO A 91 -3.84 1.64 -1.56
C PRO A 91 -4.70 0.43 -1.99
N VAL A 92 -4.20 -0.80 -1.82
CA VAL A 92 -4.90 -2.02 -2.30
C VAL A 92 -6.27 -2.18 -1.64
N LEU A 93 -6.35 -2.01 -0.33
CA LEU A 93 -7.59 -2.18 0.44
C LEU A 93 -8.60 -1.07 0.13
N GLN A 94 -8.11 0.15 -0.04
CA GLN A 94 -8.94 1.33 -0.34
C GLN A 94 -9.37 1.38 -1.80
N TRP A 95 -8.79 0.56 -2.69
CA TRP A 95 -9.11 0.59 -4.12
C TRP A 95 -10.57 0.25 -4.39
N GLY A 96 -11.09 -0.80 -3.76
CA GLY A 96 -12.50 -1.19 -3.87
C GLY A 96 -13.44 -0.13 -3.26
N GLN A 97 -13.02 0.49 -2.16
CA GLN A 97 -13.78 1.58 -1.54
C GLN A 97 -13.89 2.78 -2.49
N LEU A 98 -12.78 3.14 -3.16
CA LEU A 98 -12.77 4.21 -4.17
C LEU A 98 -13.74 3.92 -5.31
N ARG A 99 -13.75 2.68 -5.83
CA ARG A 99 -14.67 2.26 -6.90
C ARG A 99 -16.14 2.35 -6.50
N ARG A 100 -16.46 2.03 -5.25
CA ARG A 100 -17.82 2.19 -4.73
C ARG A 100 -18.25 3.65 -4.68
N VAL A 101 -17.37 4.54 -4.25
CA VAL A 101 -17.64 5.99 -4.24
C VAL A 101 -17.76 6.53 -5.67
N GLU A 102 -16.89 6.10 -6.58
CA GLU A 102 -16.97 6.44 -8.00
C GLU A 102 -18.30 6.01 -8.62
N LEU A 103 -18.73 4.76 -8.38
CA LEU A 103 -20.01 4.27 -8.85
C LEU A 103 -21.18 5.11 -8.31
N PHE A 104 -21.13 5.49 -7.03
CA PHE A 104 -22.14 6.37 -6.44
C PHE A 104 -22.19 7.74 -7.14
N VAL A 105 -21.04 8.32 -7.45
CA VAL A 105 -20.94 9.59 -8.21
C VAL A 105 -21.57 9.44 -9.59
N ASP A 106 -21.25 8.36 -10.31
CA ASP A 106 -21.78 8.09 -11.66
C ASP A 106 -23.31 7.85 -11.65
N GLU A 107 -23.85 7.25 -10.59
CA GLU A 107 -25.28 6.98 -10.42
C GLU A 107 -26.10 8.22 -9.99
N HIS A 108 -25.44 9.31 -9.58
CA HIS A 108 -26.08 10.55 -9.10
C HIS A 108 -25.72 11.78 -9.96
N PRO A 109 -26.04 11.80 -11.26
CA PRO A 109 -25.63 12.85 -12.21
C PRO A 109 -26.32 14.21 -11.99
N VAL A 110 -27.30 14.28 -11.10
CA VAL A 110 -27.94 15.55 -10.70
C VAL A 110 -27.06 16.30 -9.69
N ASP A 111 -26.36 15.56 -8.83
CA ASP A 111 -25.55 16.08 -7.74
C ASP A 111 -24.06 16.15 -8.11
N PHE A 112 -23.62 15.31 -9.04
CA PHE A 112 -22.23 15.25 -9.49
C PHE A 112 -22.08 15.41 -11.00
N SER A 113 -20.98 16.02 -11.40
CA SER A 113 -20.64 16.24 -12.80
C SER A 113 -19.74 15.14 -13.34
N ALA A 114 -19.67 14.99 -14.66
CA ALA A 114 -18.71 14.08 -15.30
C ALA A 114 -17.23 14.43 -14.97
N ASP A 115 -16.93 15.69 -14.63
CA ASP A 115 -15.60 16.10 -14.17
C ASP A 115 -15.25 15.52 -12.79
N ASP A 116 -16.25 15.21 -11.97
CA ASP A 116 -16.05 14.64 -10.63
C ASP A 116 -15.63 13.17 -10.73
N SER A 117 -16.25 12.40 -11.64
CA SER A 117 -15.85 11.02 -11.93
C SER A 117 -14.40 10.94 -12.42
N VAL A 118 -13.97 11.88 -13.27
CA VAL A 118 -12.59 11.95 -13.79
C VAL A 118 -11.55 12.09 -12.67
N GLN A 119 -11.90 12.66 -11.50
CA GLN A 119 -10.94 12.79 -10.40
C GLN A 119 -10.50 11.43 -9.85
N PHE A 120 -11.34 10.40 -9.92
CA PHE A 120 -10.99 9.05 -9.48
C PHE A 120 -9.96 8.40 -10.41
N ASP A 121 -10.08 8.59 -11.73
CA ASP A 121 -9.05 8.15 -12.68
C ASP A 121 -7.71 8.86 -12.42
N ARG A 122 -7.75 10.17 -12.13
CA ARG A 122 -6.54 10.92 -11.80
C ARG A 122 -5.87 10.38 -10.54
N LEU A 123 -6.63 9.97 -9.53
CA LEU A 123 -6.07 9.30 -8.36
C LEU A 123 -5.35 8.00 -8.72
N ARG A 124 -6.00 7.13 -9.52
CA ARG A 124 -5.41 5.86 -9.95
C ARG A 124 -4.10 6.07 -10.71
N ARG A 125 -4.04 7.10 -11.58
CA ARG A 125 -2.79 7.47 -12.29
C ARG A 125 -1.74 8.09 -11.37
N GLY A 126 -2.14 8.84 -10.37
CA GLY A 126 -1.24 9.33 -9.32
C GLY A 126 -0.56 8.18 -8.58
N VAL A 127 -1.28 7.08 -8.32
CA VAL A 127 -0.72 5.85 -7.72
C VAL A 127 0.24 5.17 -8.68
N GLU A 128 -0.12 5.02 -9.95
CA GLU A 128 0.77 4.43 -10.97
C GLU A 128 2.12 5.18 -11.05
N ARG A 129 2.08 6.52 -10.96
CA ARG A 129 3.28 7.39 -10.95
C ARG A 129 4.00 7.44 -9.60
N ASN A 130 3.56 6.67 -8.60
CA ASN A 130 4.05 6.69 -7.21
C ASN A 130 3.97 8.08 -6.53
N LYS A 131 3.05 8.94 -6.97
CA LYS A 131 2.83 10.30 -6.43
C LYS A 131 1.73 10.35 -5.38
N ILE A 132 0.80 9.40 -5.44
CA ILE A 132 -0.29 9.23 -4.49
C ILE A 132 -0.14 7.85 -3.86
N THR A 133 -0.36 7.76 -2.55
CA THR A 133 -0.12 6.55 -1.75
C THR A 133 -1.33 6.19 -0.89
N THR A 134 -1.24 5.07 -0.18
CA THR A 134 -2.22 4.65 0.85
C THR A 134 -2.56 5.77 1.85
N ILE A 135 -1.58 6.57 2.26
CA ILE A 135 -1.80 7.66 3.23
C ILE A 135 -2.77 8.70 2.66
N ASP A 136 -2.59 9.06 1.39
CA ASP A 136 -3.47 10.00 0.70
C ASP A 136 -4.88 9.41 0.55
N PHE A 137 -4.99 8.13 0.19
CA PHE A 137 -6.29 7.46 0.07
C PHE A 137 -7.07 7.42 1.38
N VAL A 138 -6.42 7.09 2.49
CA VAL A 138 -7.04 7.10 3.82
C VAL A 138 -7.58 8.50 4.14
N HIS A 139 -6.80 9.54 3.86
CA HIS A 139 -7.23 10.92 4.06
C HIS A 139 -8.38 11.33 3.11
N ILE A 140 -8.32 10.93 1.84
CA ILE A 140 -9.35 11.24 0.83
C ILE A 140 -10.68 10.59 1.22
N LEU A 141 -10.65 9.32 1.64
CA LEU A 141 -11.85 8.54 1.96
C LEU A 141 -12.39 8.79 3.37
N THR A 142 -11.65 9.47 4.25
CA THR A 142 -12.08 9.76 5.63
C THR A 142 -13.54 10.22 5.77
N PRO A 143 -14.09 11.12 4.91
CA PRO A 143 -15.48 11.58 5.05
C PRO A 143 -16.53 10.48 4.91
N VAL A 144 -16.21 9.40 4.19
CA VAL A 144 -17.13 8.27 3.92
C VAL A 144 -16.73 7.00 4.66
N LEU A 145 -15.74 7.08 5.56
CA LEU A 145 -15.29 5.94 6.36
C LEU A 145 -15.89 5.99 7.76
N GLN A 146 -16.29 4.83 8.26
CA GLN A 146 -16.74 4.63 9.63
C GLN A 146 -15.82 3.63 10.32
N SER A 147 -15.49 3.90 11.57
CA SER A 147 -14.81 2.90 12.40
C SER A 147 -15.79 1.77 12.67
N ASP A 148 -15.44 0.58 12.20
CA ASP A 148 -16.14 -0.64 12.56
C ASP A 148 -15.64 -1.11 13.93
N SER A 149 -16.54 -1.52 14.82
CA SER A 149 -16.16 -2.05 16.15
C SER A 149 -15.59 -3.47 16.06
N ASP A 150 -15.92 -4.19 14.98
CA ASP A 150 -15.61 -5.61 14.83
C ASP A 150 -14.41 -5.88 13.91
N SER A 151 -13.95 -4.87 13.17
CA SER A 151 -12.77 -4.96 12.30
C SER A 151 -11.78 -3.83 12.58
N GLU A 152 -10.48 -4.13 12.51
CA GLU A 152 -9.42 -3.11 12.63
C GLU A 152 -9.39 -2.15 11.43
N GLN A 153 -10.25 -2.34 10.44
CA GLN A 153 -10.28 -1.58 9.20
C GLN A 153 -11.54 -0.72 9.13
N ALA A 154 -11.38 0.54 8.76
CA ALA A 154 -12.53 1.42 8.54
C ALA A 154 -13.32 0.95 7.31
N ALA A 155 -14.61 0.74 7.49
CA ALA A 155 -15.55 0.36 6.44
C ALA A 155 -16.20 1.61 5.82
N LEU A 156 -16.79 1.47 4.64
CA LEU A 156 -17.60 2.56 4.07
C LEU A 156 -18.87 2.77 4.89
N ALA A 157 -19.22 4.04 5.08
CA ALA A 157 -20.52 4.46 5.57
C ALA A 157 -21.61 3.98 4.60
N GLU A 158 -22.50 3.11 5.07
CA GLU A 158 -23.69 2.73 4.30
C GLU A 158 -24.96 3.19 5.04
N PRO A 159 -25.88 3.93 4.35
CA PRO A 159 -25.76 4.44 2.97
C PRO A 159 -24.74 5.59 2.85
N LEU A 160 -24.18 5.76 1.64
CA LEU A 160 -23.32 6.90 1.32
C LEU A 160 -24.16 8.20 1.25
N ASP A 161 -23.61 9.27 1.82
CA ASP A 161 -24.24 10.60 1.87
C ASP A 161 -23.64 11.54 0.82
N ILE A 162 -24.49 12.34 0.15
CA ILE A 162 -24.08 13.24 -0.94
C ILE A 162 -23.03 14.26 -0.47
N PRO A 163 -23.24 15.03 0.62
CA PRO A 163 -22.22 15.91 1.20
C PRO A 163 -20.88 15.23 1.47
N ALA A 164 -20.88 14.03 2.04
CA ALA A 164 -19.67 13.29 2.35
C ALA A 164 -18.92 12.87 1.07
N VAL A 165 -19.63 12.38 0.06
CA VAL A 165 -19.05 12.02 -1.23
C VAL A 165 -18.52 13.24 -1.98
N ALA A 166 -19.23 14.38 -1.94
CA ALA A 166 -18.75 15.64 -2.51
C ALA A 166 -17.42 16.08 -1.87
N GLU A 167 -17.25 15.88 -0.57
CA GLU A 167 -15.99 16.15 0.11
C GLU A 167 -14.87 15.19 -0.36
N VAL A 168 -15.18 13.90 -0.55
CA VAL A 168 -14.22 12.93 -1.12
C VAL A 168 -13.75 13.40 -2.51
N VAL A 169 -14.66 13.82 -3.38
CA VAL A 169 -14.34 14.34 -4.71
C VAL A 169 -13.43 15.58 -4.63
N ALA A 170 -13.74 16.52 -3.74
CA ALA A 170 -12.91 17.72 -3.55
C ALA A 170 -11.49 17.37 -3.05
N ARG A 171 -11.37 16.41 -2.13
CA ARG A 171 -10.08 15.90 -1.63
C ARG A 171 -9.32 15.12 -2.70
N ALA A 172 -10.02 14.36 -3.54
CA ALA A 172 -9.46 13.65 -4.68
C ALA A 172 -8.84 14.61 -5.68
N ARG A 173 -9.59 15.65 -6.08
CA ARG A 173 -9.14 16.73 -6.97
C ARG A 173 -7.88 17.41 -6.43
N THR A 174 -7.92 17.85 -5.17
CA THR A 174 -6.77 18.51 -4.52
C THR A 174 -5.53 17.62 -4.49
N SER A 175 -5.69 16.33 -4.19
CA SER A 175 -4.60 15.38 -4.16
C SER A 175 -4.01 15.12 -5.55
N ALA A 176 -4.85 15.00 -6.57
CA ALA A 176 -4.44 14.84 -7.95
C ALA A 176 -3.73 16.07 -8.51
N ASP A 177 -4.22 17.28 -8.18
CA ASP A 177 -3.61 18.55 -8.58
C ASP A 177 -2.22 18.71 -7.94
N ARG A 178 -2.10 18.44 -6.64
CA ARG A 178 -0.80 18.45 -5.93
C ARG A 178 0.18 17.42 -6.50
N ALA A 179 -0.31 16.31 -7.02
CA ALA A 179 0.47 15.27 -7.66
C ALA A 179 0.80 15.56 -9.14
N GLU A 180 0.35 16.70 -9.68
CA GLU A 180 0.53 17.11 -11.08
C GLU A 180 0.04 16.04 -12.07
N VAL A 181 -1.08 15.39 -11.76
CA VAL A 181 -1.68 14.37 -12.64
C VAL A 181 -2.50 15.05 -13.74
N ASP A 182 -2.28 14.63 -14.98
CA ASP A 182 -2.98 15.14 -16.16
C ASP A 182 -4.51 15.09 -16.00
N ALA A 183 -5.21 16.11 -16.50
CA ALA A 183 -6.66 16.26 -16.34
C ALA A 183 -7.48 15.22 -17.12
N LYS A 184 -6.89 14.60 -18.15
CA LYS A 184 -7.52 13.54 -18.95
C LYS A 184 -6.62 12.32 -18.97
N PRO A 185 -6.68 11.48 -17.95
CA PRO A 185 -5.95 10.23 -17.95
C PRO A 185 -6.53 9.30 -19.03
N ASN A 186 -5.67 8.82 -19.93
CA ASN A 186 -6.02 7.71 -20.81
C ASN A 186 -5.74 6.40 -20.06
N ASP A 187 -6.76 5.58 -19.97
CA ASP A 187 -6.81 4.22 -19.43
C ASP A 187 -6.89 4.08 -17.90
N ASP A 188 -7.87 3.28 -17.49
CA ASP A 188 -8.06 2.77 -16.15
C ASP A 188 -7.05 1.64 -15.86
N VAL A 189 -6.38 1.70 -14.72
CA VAL A 189 -5.34 0.74 -14.35
C VAL A 189 -5.86 -0.13 -13.21
N GLY A 190 -5.90 -1.45 -13.42
CA GLY A 190 -6.28 -2.41 -12.38
C GLY A 190 -5.27 -2.48 -11.24
N ILE A 191 -5.75 -2.71 -10.01
CA ILE A 191 -4.87 -2.78 -8.83
C ILE A 191 -3.92 -3.98 -8.89
N ASP A 192 -4.35 -5.08 -9.50
CA ASP A 192 -3.57 -6.30 -9.71
C ASP A 192 -2.32 -6.01 -10.56
N THR A 193 -2.47 -5.17 -11.59
CA THR A 193 -1.38 -4.74 -12.46
C THR A 193 -0.38 -3.88 -11.69
N LEU A 194 -0.86 -2.98 -10.83
CA LEU A 194 0.01 -2.18 -9.97
C LEU A 194 0.75 -3.05 -8.95
N VAL A 195 0.06 -3.99 -8.31
CA VAL A 195 0.65 -4.94 -7.34
C VAL A 195 1.74 -5.77 -8.01
N ARG A 196 1.49 -6.36 -9.18
CA ARG A 196 2.50 -7.09 -9.96
C ARG A 196 3.74 -6.25 -10.20
N ARG A 197 3.57 -5.03 -10.74
CA ARG A 197 4.67 -4.11 -11.03
C ARG A 197 5.49 -3.76 -9.79
N GLN A 198 4.84 -3.57 -8.65
CA GLN A 198 5.53 -3.25 -7.40
C GLN A 198 6.26 -4.45 -6.79
N ILE A 199 5.72 -5.66 -6.92
CA ILE A 199 6.42 -6.90 -6.54
C ILE A 199 7.68 -7.05 -7.40
N GLU A 200 7.54 -6.95 -8.72
CA GLU A 200 8.68 -7.05 -9.65
C GLU A 200 9.73 -5.96 -9.37
N ALA A 201 9.31 -4.72 -9.16
CA ALA A 201 10.21 -3.62 -8.83
C ALA A 201 10.90 -3.82 -7.47
N GLY A 202 10.20 -4.36 -6.46
CA GLY A 202 10.78 -4.67 -5.16
C GLY A 202 11.84 -5.76 -5.25
N ILE A 203 11.60 -6.80 -6.04
CA ILE A 203 12.56 -7.90 -6.26
C ILE A 203 13.80 -7.41 -7.03
N GLN A 204 13.62 -6.54 -8.03
CA GLN A 204 14.72 -6.10 -8.90
C GLN A 204 15.53 -4.93 -8.32
N LYS A 205 14.86 -3.97 -7.67
CA LYS A 205 15.45 -2.68 -7.26
C LYS A 205 15.49 -2.49 -5.75
N GLY A 206 14.78 -3.32 -4.99
CA GLY A 206 14.64 -3.15 -3.55
C GLY A 206 13.72 -1.98 -3.23
N THR A 207 14.19 -1.11 -2.33
CA THR A 207 13.45 0.05 -1.83
C THR A 207 13.36 1.18 -2.86
N TYR A 208 12.70 2.29 -2.51
CA TYR A 208 12.69 3.52 -3.32
C TYR A 208 13.98 4.31 -3.16
#